data_AF-A0A431H302-F1
#
_entry.id   AF-A0A431H302-F1
#
_cell.length_a   1.000
_cell.length_b   1.000
_cell.length_c   1.000
_cell.angle_alpha   90.00
_cell.angle_beta   90.00
_cell.angle_gamma   90.00
#
_symmetry.space_group_name_H-M   'P 1'
#
loop_
_entity.id
_entity.type
_entity.pdbx_description
1 polymer ?
#
loop_
_entity_poly.entity_id
_entity_poly.type
_entity_poly.pdbx_seq_one_letter_code
_entity_poly.pdbx_strand_id
1 'polypeptide(L)'
;MKIWIDDIQGYLDGYSTMEQPNKIELEVEKEPTDFFNYRWDGTSLIYDPDNVPEPEPAPPTDIEVLQAENAELKQLNSKLMVNDVNLKKELSEVTKKADNFAQISAKSMLAINQLTNQVKEINEKLAEGVE
;
A
#
# COMPACT_ATOMS: atom_id res chain seq x y z
N MET A 1 8.60 -31.02 48.43
CA MET A 1 8.64 -32.09 47.41
C MET A 1 9.88 -31.91 46.56
N LYS A 2 10.41 -32.97 45.97
CA LYS A 2 11.60 -32.90 45.12
C LYS A 2 11.21 -32.87 43.64
N ILE A 3 11.82 -31.97 42.88
CA ILE A 3 11.72 -31.91 41.44
C ILE A 3 13.11 -31.82 40.81
N TRP A 4 13.22 -32.24 39.55
CA TRP A 4 14.45 -32.16 38.77
C TRP A 4 14.23 -31.28 37.55
N ILE A 5 15.02 -30.21 37.43
CA ILE A 5 14.92 -29.21 36.37
C ILE A 5 16.24 -29.09 35.59
N ASP A 6 16.18 -28.53 34.39
CA ASP A 6 17.40 -28.15 33.66
C ASP A 6 18.05 -26.94 34.32
N ASP A 7 19.38 -26.94 34.45
CA ASP A 7 20.13 -25.78 34.97
C ASP A 7 20.32 -24.73 33.87
N ILE A 8 19.20 -24.18 33.42
CA ILE A 8 19.12 -23.14 32.39
C ILE A 8 18.37 -21.97 33.02
N GLN A 9 19.08 -20.86 33.24
CA GLN A 9 18.45 -19.64 33.76
C GLN A 9 17.34 -19.17 32.81
N GLY A 10 16.16 -18.92 33.35
CA GLY A 10 14.99 -18.60 32.55
C GLY A 10 13.70 -19.21 33.09
N TYR A 11 12.63 -19.10 32.32
CA TYR A 11 11.34 -19.68 32.66
C TYR A 11 11.42 -21.20 32.67
N LEU A 12 10.71 -21.81 33.61
CA LEU A 12 10.64 -23.25 33.72
C LEU A 12 9.94 -23.81 32.47
N ASP A 13 10.65 -24.63 31.70
CA ASP A 13 10.11 -25.33 30.52
C ASP A 13 9.57 -26.74 30.88
N GLY A 14 9.86 -27.20 32.09
CA GLY A 14 9.37 -28.46 32.62
C GLY A 14 10.14 -28.94 33.85
N TYR A 15 9.61 -29.94 34.53
CA TYR A 15 10.31 -30.66 35.61
C TYR A 15 10.00 -32.15 35.57
N SER A 16 10.86 -32.95 36.20
CA SER A 16 10.60 -34.36 36.52
C SER A 16 10.35 -34.51 38.02
N THR A 17 9.50 -35.45 38.40
CA THR A 17 9.30 -35.88 39.81
C THR A 17 10.17 -37.08 40.19
N MET A 18 10.97 -37.56 39.24
CA MET A 18 11.97 -38.61 39.41
C MET A 18 13.35 -38.07 39.06
N GLU A 19 14.38 -38.64 39.68
CA GLU A 19 15.78 -38.33 39.36
C GLU A 19 16.07 -38.52 37.87
N GLN A 20 16.74 -37.54 37.27
CA GLN A 20 17.15 -37.56 35.87
C GLN A 20 18.64 -37.24 35.77
N PRO A 21 19.38 -37.90 34.86
CA PRO A 21 20.77 -37.55 34.60
C PRO A 21 20.86 -36.10 34.08
N ASN A 22 21.85 -35.35 34.54
CA ASN A 22 22.13 -33.97 34.13
C ASN A 22 21.08 -32.92 34.51
N LYS A 23 20.15 -33.23 35.44
CA LYS A 23 19.22 -32.26 36.02
C LYS A 23 19.58 -31.96 37.47
N ILE A 24 19.25 -30.75 37.93
CA ILE A 24 19.47 -30.35 39.32
C ILE A 24 18.28 -30.74 40.19
N GLU A 25 18.55 -31.26 41.39
CA GLU A 25 17.51 -31.54 42.38
C GLU A 25 17.13 -30.24 43.11
N LEU A 26 15.84 -29.94 43.16
CA LEU A 26 15.29 -28.80 43.87
C LEU A 26 14.19 -29.27 44.83
N GLU A 27 14.25 -28.83 46.09
CA GLU A 27 13.16 -29.01 47.03
C GLU A 27 12.22 -27.80 46.98
N VAL A 28 10.97 -28.03 46.61
CA VAL A 28 9.92 -26.99 46.50
C VAL A 28 8.78 -27.26 47.48
N GLU A 29 8.17 -26.21 48.02
CA GLU A 29 7.05 -26.34 48.96
C GLU A 29 5.77 -26.83 48.27
N LYS A 30 5.54 -26.37 47.04
CA LYS A 30 4.37 -26.70 46.22
C LYS A 30 4.80 -27.09 44.81
N GLU A 31 4.03 -27.98 44.18
CA GLU A 31 4.22 -28.35 42.79
C GLU A 31 4.01 -27.13 41.85
N PRO A 32 4.98 -26.80 40.98
CA PRO A 32 4.88 -25.68 40.06
C PRO A 32 4.04 -26.06 38.83
N THR A 33 2.72 -26.11 39.00
CA THR A 33 1.77 -26.43 37.92
C THR A 33 1.71 -25.38 36.82
N ASP A 34 2.09 -24.15 37.14
CA ASP A 34 2.06 -23.00 36.25
C ASP A 34 3.49 -22.66 35.80
N PHE A 35 4.10 -23.53 34.99
CA PHE A 35 5.51 -23.48 34.60
C PHE A 35 5.99 -22.08 34.16
N PHE A 36 5.19 -21.40 33.33
CA PHE A 36 5.50 -20.06 32.81
C PHE A 36 5.58 -18.96 33.88
N ASN A 37 5.01 -19.19 35.08
CA ASN A 37 5.09 -18.26 36.20
C ASN A 37 6.29 -18.53 37.10
N TYR A 38 7.09 -19.57 36.83
CA TYR A 38 8.28 -19.89 37.62
C TYR A 38 9.54 -19.65 36.79
N ARG A 39 10.52 -18.95 37.38
CA ARG A 39 11.81 -18.66 36.78
C ARG A 39 12.93 -19.24 37.63
N TRP A 40 13.84 -19.98 37.01
CA TRP A 40 15.10 -20.40 37.60
C TRP A 40 16.13 -19.27 37.44
N ASP A 41 16.71 -18.79 38.55
CA ASP A 41 17.75 -17.74 38.54
C ASP A 41 19.18 -18.27 38.68
N GLY A 42 19.37 -19.60 38.72
CA GLY A 42 20.65 -20.26 39.00
C GLY A 42 20.87 -20.62 40.47
N THR A 43 19.98 -20.17 41.36
CA THR A 43 20.06 -20.46 42.82
C THR A 43 18.72 -20.94 43.37
N SER A 44 17.61 -20.36 42.93
CA SER A 44 16.27 -20.61 43.43
C SER A 44 15.21 -20.50 42.32
N LEU A 45 14.10 -21.22 42.53
CA LEU A 45 12.92 -21.10 41.68
C LEU A 45 12.03 -19.97 42.22
N ILE A 46 11.86 -18.93 41.43
CA ILE A 46 11.11 -17.71 41.80
C ILE A 46 9.77 -17.73 41.10
N TYR A 47 8.68 -17.46 41.83
CA TYR A 47 7.37 -17.20 41.24
C TYR A 47 7.29 -15.75 40.75
N ASP A 48 7.29 -15.55 39.43
CA ASP A 48 7.33 -14.25 38.75
C ASP A 48 6.25 -14.16 37.65
N PRO A 49 4.96 -14.05 38.03
CA PRO A 49 3.84 -13.96 37.09
C PRO A 49 3.76 -12.62 36.36
N ASP A 50 4.47 -11.59 36.84
CA ASP A 50 4.42 -10.24 36.28
C ASP A 50 5.32 -10.07 35.04
N ASN A 51 6.28 -10.97 34.84
CA ASN A 51 7.26 -10.89 33.74
C ASN A 51 7.12 -12.00 32.70
N VAL A 52 6.05 -12.81 32.76
CA VAL A 52 5.80 -13.92 31.83
C VAL A 52 5.92 -13.44 30.38
N PRO A 53 6.65 -14.15 29.50
CA PRO A 53 6.78 -13.75 28.11
C PRO A 53 5.40 -13.63 27.46
N GLU A 54 5.11 -12.47 26.87
CA GLU A 54 3.89 -12.30 26.08
C GLU A 54 3.92 -13.30 24.91
N PRO A 55 2.79 -13.94 24.58
CA PRO A 55 2.72 -14.81 23.42
C PRO A 55 3.08 -14.01 22.16
N GLU A 56 3.80 -14.64 21.24
CA GLU A 56 4.05 -14.00 19.94
C GLU A 56 2.70 -13.62 19.29
N PRO A 57 2.62 -12.42 18.68
CA PRO A 57 1.39 -12.01 18.02
C PRO A 57 1.04 -13.03 16.94
N ALA A 58 -0.21 -13.47 16.93
CA ALA A 58 -0.69 -14.38 15.91
C ALA A 58 -0.47 -13.76 14.52
N PRO A 59 -0.05 -14.54 13.51
CA PRO A 59 -0.01 -14.05 12.15
C PRO A 59 -1.41 -13.61 11.72
N PRO A 60 -1.52 -12.60 10.84
CA PRO A 60 -2.80 -12.14 10.34
C PRO A 60 -3.56 -13.30 9.71
N THR A 61 -4.85 -13.37 10.00
CA THR A 61 -5.75 -14.34 9.40
C THR A 61 -5.95 -14.04 7.91
N ASP A 62 -6.31 -15.06 7.13
CA ASP A 62 -6.66 -14.89 5.71
C ASP A 62 -7.75 -13.82 5.52
N ILE A 63 -8.67 -13.69 6.49
CA ILE A 63 -9.74 -12.68 6.47
C ILE A 63 -9.17 -11.27 6.57
N GLU A 64 -8.22 -11.03 7.48
CA GLU A 64 -7.60 -9.72 7.66
C GLU A 64 -6.78 -9.32 6.43
N VAL A 65 -6.05 -10.27 5.83
CA VAL A 65 -5.33 -10.04 4.57
C VAL A 65 -6.30 -9.67 3.44
N LEU A 66 -7.37 -10.44 3.26
CA LEU A 66 -8.38 -10.16 2.23
C LEU A 66 -9.11 -8.83 2.46
N GLN A 67 -9.30 -8.41 3.71
CA GLN A 67 -9.88 -7.10 4.02
C GLN A 67 -8.93 -5.96 3.64
N ALA A 68 -7.63 -6.11 3.90
CA ALA A 68 -6.62 -5.14 3.52
C ALA A 68 -6.53 -5.02 1.98
N GLU A 69 -6.44 -6.14 1.26
CA GLU A 69 -6.42 -6.15 -0.21
C GLU A 69 -7.68 -5.52 -0.80
N ASN A 70 -8.86 -5.81 -0.25
CA ASN A 70 -10.11 -5.19 -0.70
C ASN A 70 -10.14 -3.68 -0.44
N ALA A 71 -9.56 -3.19 0.64
CA ALA A 71 -9.46 -1.77 0.92
C ALA A 71 -8.56 -1.07 -0.11
N GLU A 72 -7.42 -1.67 -0.44
CA GLU A 72 -6.51 -1.18 -1.48
C GLU A 72 -7.17 -1.17 -2.87
N LEU A 73 -7.87 -2.24 -3.24
CA LEU A 73 -8.62 -2.33 -4.50
C LEU A 73 -9.69 -1.25 -4.60
N LYS A 74 -10.45 -0.99 -3.52
CA LYS A 74 -11.45 0.07 -3.48
C LYS A 74 -10.79 1.44 -3.70
N GLN A 75 -9.67 1.71 -3.03
CA GLN A 75 -8.95 2.96 -3.18
C GLN A 75 -8.42 3.16 -4.61
N LEU A 76 -7.85 2.10 -5.21
CA LEU A 76 -7.37 2.14 -6.58
C LEU A 76 -8.53 2.39 -7.55
N ASN A 77 -9.65 1.70 -7.38
CA ASN A 77 -10.83 1.88 -8.22
C ASN A 77 -11.38 3.31 -8.15
N SER A 78 -11.41 3.93 -6.96
CA SER A 78 -11.79 5.34 -6.82
C SER A 78 -10.83 6.27 -7.57
N LYS A 79 -9.51 6.04 -7.50
CA LYS A 79 -8.51 6.84 -8.25
C LYS A 79 -8.69 6.71 -9.76
N LEU A 80 -8.96 5.49 -10.25
CA LEU A 80 -9.20 5.24 -11.67
C LEU A 80 -10.47 5.95 -12.16
N MET A 81 -11.56 5.95 -11.38
CA MET A 81 -12.79 6.64 -11.74
C MET A 81 -12.60 8.15 -11.87
N VAL A 82 -11.84 8.77 -10.95
CA VAL A 82 -11.52 10.19 -11.03
C VAL A 82 -10.66 10.50 -12.27
N ASN A 83 -9.71 9.62 -12.58
CA ASN A 83 -8.86 9.78 -13.76
C ASN A 83 -9.69 9.70 -15.07
N ASP A 84 -10.60 8.72 -15.18
CA ASP A 84 -11.52 8.61 -16.32
C ASP A 84 -12.36 9.88 -16.55
N VAL A 85 -12.87 10.48 -15.48
CA VAL A 85 -13.62 11.75 -15.56
C VAL A 85 -12.73 12.89 -16.05
N ASN A 86 -11.50 12.99 -15.55
CA ASN A 86 -10.56 14.03 -15.98
C ASN A 86 -10.17 13.86 -17.46
N LEU A 87 -9.88 12.63 -17.90
CA LEU A 87 -9.57 12.34 -19.30
C LEU A 87 -10.73 12.67 -20.23
N LYS A 88 -11.97 12.36 -19.84
CA LYS A 88 -13.16 12.75 -20.60
C LYS A 88 -13.30 14.26 -20.72
N LYS A 89 -12.99 15.00 -19.65
CA LYS A 89 -13.01 16.47 -19.67
C LYS A 89 -11.93 17.02 -20.61
N GLU A 90 -10.70 16.54 -20.50
CA GLU A 90 -9.58 16.93 -21.37
C GLU A 90 -9.89 16.64 -22.85
N LEU A 91 -10.45 15.46 -23.15
CA LEU A 91 -10.88 15.09 -24.49
C LEU A 91 -11.95 16.05 -25.05
N SER A 92 -12.91 16.46 -24.22
CA SER A 92 -13.92 17.44 -24.61
C SER A 92 -13.30 18.81 -24.94
N GLU A 93 -12.34 19.25 -24.15
CA GLU A 93 -11.62 20.51 -24.38
C GLU A 93 -10.76 20.47 -25.64
N VAL A 94 -10.05 19.36 -25.89
CA VAL A 94 -9.24 19.15 -27.10
C VAL A 94 -10.13 19.11 -28.34
N THR A 95 -11.27 18.42 -28.29
CA THR A 95 -12.24 18.38 -29.39
C THR A 95 -12.73 19.79 -29.74
N LYS A 96 -13.12 20.58 -28.74
CA LYS A 96 -13.54 21.98 -28.96
C LYS A 96 -12.43 22.84 -29.59
N LYS A 97 -11.18 22.65 -29.17
CA LYS A 97 -10.04 23.35 -29.78
C LYS A 97 -9.86 22.94 -31.24
N ALA A 98 -9.95 21.64 -31.54
CA ALA A 98 -9.85 21.13 -32.91
C ALA A 98 -10.94 21.73 -33.82
N ASP A 99 -12.19 21.78 -33.34
CA ASP A 99 -13.31 22.38 -34.07
C ASP A 99 -13.07 23.87 -34.33
N ASN A 100 -12.59 24.62 -33.33
CA ASN A 100 -12.24 26.03 -33.50
C ASN A 100 -11.13 26.22 -34.53
N PHE A 101 -10.08 25.38 -34.52
CA PHE A 101 -9.02 25.42 -35.52
C PHE A 101 -9.56 25.14 -36.93
N ALA A 102 -10.44 24.16 -37.09
CA ALA A 102 -11.07 23.86 -38.37
C ALA A 102 -11.88 25.06 -38.88
N GLN A 103 -12.65 25.73 -38.01
CA GLN A 103 -13.40 26.93 -38.36
C GLN A 103 -12.49 28.10 -38.78
N ILE A 104 -11.41 28.35 -38.02
CA ILE A 104 -10.43 29.39 -38.37
C ILE A 104 -9.80 29.08 -39.72
N SER A 105 -9.36 27.84 -39.93
CA SER A 105 -8.76 27.40 -41.20
C SER A 105 -9.71 27.63 -42.37
N ALA A 106 -10.99 27.28 -42.23
CA ALA A 106 -11.99 27.51 -43.28
C ALA A 106 -12.16 29.00 -43.60
N LYS A 107 -12.27 29.86 -42.56
CA LYS A 107 -12.37 31.32 -42.73
C LYS A 107 -11.13 31.89 -43.42
N SER A 108 -9.94 31.44 -43.03
CA SER A 108 -8.69 31.86 -43.66
C SER A 108 -8.62 31.47 -45.13
N MET A 109 -9.04 30.25 -45.50
CA MET A 109 -9.10 29.84 -46.91
C MET A 109 -10.04 30.74 -47.73
N LEU A 110 -11.22 31.07 -47.19
CA LEU A 110 -12.14 31.99 -47.86
C LEU A 110 -11.52 33.37 -48.08
N ALA A 111 -10.86 33.92 -47.05
CA ALA A 111 -10.17 35.21 -47.15
C ALA A 111 -9.02 35.16 -48.18
N ILE A 112 -8.24 34.08 -48.21
CA ILE A 112 -7.17 33.89 -49.22
C ILE A 112 -7.75 33.87 -50.63
N ASN A 113 -8.84 33.15 -50.86
CA ASN A 113 -9.50 33.12 -52.17
C ASN A 113 -9.99 34.51 -52.59
N GLN A 114 -10.59 35.26 -51.67
CA GLN A 114 -11.02 36.64 -51.93
C GLN A 114 -9.84 37.55 -52.29
N LEU A 115 -8.76 37.51 -51.51
CA LEU A 115 -7.54 38.29 -51.78
C LEU A 115 -6.89 37.89 -53.10
N THR A 116 -6.86 36.60 -53.42
CA THR A 116 -6.32 36.09 -54.69
C THR A 116 -7.08 36.66 -55.88
N ASN A 117 -8.42 36.70 -55.81
CA ASN A 117 -9.25 37.30 -56.85
C ASN A 117 -9.03 38.82 -56.94
N GLN A 118 -8.95 39.53 -55.81
CA GLN A 118 -8.67 40.97 -55.81
C GLN A 118 -7.31 41.30 -56.44
N VAL A 119 -6.27 40.51 -56.13
CA VAL A 119 -4.94 40.67 -56.74
C VAL A 119 -5.00 40.44 -58.25
N LYS A 120 -5.76 39.43 -58.70
CA LYS A 120 -5.95 39.16 -60.13
C LYS A 120 -6.60 40.36 -60.83
N GLU A 121 -7.70 40.89 -60.30
CA GLU A 121 -8.39 42.06 -60.87
C GLU A 121 -7.50 43.31 -60.91
N ILE A 122 -6.70 43.54 -59.87
CA ILE A 122 -5.74 44.66 -59.84
C ILE A 122 -4.70 44.50 -60.95
N ASN A 123 -4.15 43.30 -61.12
CA ASN A 123 -3.15 43.02 -62.15
C ASN A 123 -3.72 43.21 -63.57
N GLU A 124 -4.96 42.80 -63.82
CA GLU A 124 -5.64 43.00 -65.10
C GLU A 124 -5.81 44.49 -65.42
N LYS A 125 -6.29 45.30 -64.47
CA LYS A 125 -6.44 46.76 -64.64
C LYS A 125 -5.11 47.48 -64.87
N LEU A 126 -4.04 47.03 -64.22
CA LEU A 126 -2.70 47.59 -64.43
C LEU A 126 -2.17 47.30 -65.83
N ALA A 127 -2.46 46.13 -66.40
CA ALA A 127 -2.05 45.78 -67.75
C ALA A 127 -2.77 46.63 -68.82
N GLU A 128 -4.05 46.94 -68.61
CA GLU A 128 -4.85 47.80 -69.51
C GLU A 128 -4.40 49.27 -69.51
N GLY A 129 -3.78 49.77 -68.43
CA GLY A 129 -3.31 51.15 -68.30
C GLY A 129 -1.92 51.43 -68.90
N VAL A 130 -1.31 50.46 -69.59
CA VAL A 130 0.06 50.55 -70.16
C VAL A 130 0.05 50.69 -71.71
N GLU A 131 -1.13 50.76 -72.34
CA GLU A 131 -1.30 51.19 -73.76
C GLU A 131 -1.33 52.72 -73.93
#